data_AF-A0A919JDH4-F1
#
_entry.id   AF-A0A919JDH4-F1
#
_cell.length_a   1.000
_cell.length_b   1.000
_cell.length_c   1.000
_cell.angle_alpha   90.00
_cell.angle_beta   90.00
_cell.angle_gamma   90.00
#
_symmetry.space_group_name_H-M   'P 1'
#
loop_
_entity.id
_entity.type
_entity.pdbx_description
1 polymer ?
#
loop_
_entity_poly.entity_id
_entity_poly.type
_entity_poly.pdbx_seq_one_letter_code
_entity_poly.pdbx_strand_id
1 'polypeptide(L)'
;MNAGRGFADLHNHQFAQLAFGGRVLWGSAAAADSELGSCRPEHGPHGLFDLPGNLAQVLLGTGSVAALLGHRTDGAPDFPAWPGWHDLTHQAVPRSALKRAVDGGLRLMVMPAVNNALLGRLTRGHDYHDMAAVDRQLRAARQFEAMIDAEAGGPGRGWYRIAETPAQAREAIGQGRLAVVLGIEVDHFLGDTVGPRSTVRDLAAQLDRYHALGVRHLFPIHLQDCAYGGAAFATSLHWSRNSGPVSRANPPLSLPVWRMTTVARTADGYAYRGGHCNAGGLTPLGVTLIRLLMERGMMIDVDHASASARADVLRLTGAAGYPVVAGHAELRSLAARGDRSEFLLTDAEVTGIGRHGGIVAPKLRQPAVAAPDDVKGTAEAFLYAYRRVRELLPDAVIPFGTDLNGFAGMPRPRRAGVRLDYPFTAPVSGAQLGRGRLGGRDFDINTDGVAHVGMLPDLVALLIRHGLPEPEARPMLDSALGYVRAWERAVEAG
;
A
#
# COMPACT_ATOMS: atom_id res chain seq x y z
N MET A 1 -23.74 18.38 5.13
CA MET A 1 -22.70 17.45 4.64
C MET A 1 -22.70 17.52 3.12
N ASN A 2 -21.55 17.78 2.48
CA ASN A 2 -21.46 17.68 1.01
C ASN A 2 -21.51 16.19 0.65
N ALA A 3 -22.66 15.71 0.17
CA ALA A 3 -22.81 14.35 -0.29
C ALA A 3 -21.72 14.04 -1.34
N GLY A 4 -20.84 13.08 -1.03
CA GLY A 4 -19.76 12.65 -1.92
C GLY A 4 -18.34 13.16 -1.62
N ARG A 5 -18.11 13.99 -0.58
CA ARG A 5 -16.74 14.36 -0.17
C ARG A 5 -16.07 13.24 0.63
N GLY A 6 -14.80 12.95 0.36
CA GLY A 6 -14.12 11.76 0.89
C GLY A 6 -12.67 11.64 0.43
N PHE A 7 -11.74 11.46 1.37
CA PHE A 7 -10.37 11.09 1.01
C PHE A 7 -10.25 9.57 0.87
N ALA A 8 -9.24 9.13 0.11
CA ALA A 8 -8.96 7.73 -0.15
C ALA A 8 -7.56 7.31 0.27
N ASP A 9 -7.44 6.03 0.61
CA ASP A 9 -6.18 5.31 0.86
C ASP A 9 -6.05 4.18 -0.16
N LEU A 10 -5.17 4.34 -1.15
CA LEU A 10 -5.08 3.41 -2.29
C LEU A 10 -4.19 2.19 -2.04
N HIS A 11 -3.66 2.02 -0.83
CA HIS A 11 -2.75 0.92 -0.55
C HIS A 11 -2.75 0.59 0.94
N ASN A 12 -3.46 -0.49 1.34
CA ASN A 12 -3.64 -0.84 2.75
C ASN A 12 -3.86 -2.36 2.96
N HIS A 13 -2.94 -3.02 3.66
CA HIS A 13 -2.99 -4.47 3.88
C HIS A 13 -3.73 -4.85 5.16
N GLN A 14 -5.03 -4.53 5.22
CA GLN A 14 -5.86 -4.78 6.41
C GLN A 14 -5.72 -6.20 6.97
N PHE A 15 -5.62 -7.22 6.11
CA PHE A 15 -5.59 -8.63 6.50
C PHE A 15 -4.21 -9.31 6.43
N ALA A 16 -3.12 -8.54 6.42
CA ALA A 16 -1.75 -9.08 6.33
C ALA A 16 -1.35 -10.03 7.48
N GLN A 17 -2.07 -10.08 8.60
CA GLN A 17 -1.90 -11.12 9.63
C GLN A 17 -2.14 -12.54 9.10
N LEU A 18 -2.83 -12.69 7.97
CA LEU A 18 -3.09 -13.97 7.30
C LEU A 18 -2.07 -14.27 6.18
N ALA A 19 -1.23 -13.29 5.86
CA ALA A 19 -0.12 -13.38 4.91
C ALA A 19 1.14 -13.91 5.60
N PHE A 20 2.19 -14.15 4.82
CA PHE A 20 3.54 -14.50 5.32
C PHE A 20 3.53 -15.71 6.26
N GLY A 21 2.69 -16.70 5.92
CA GLY A 21 2.45 -17.90 6.72
C GLY A 21 1.75 -17.67 8.07
N GLY A 22 1.20 -16.48 8.28
CA GLY A 22 0.39 -16.06 9.44
C GLY A 22 1.16 -15.88 10.73
N ARG A 23 2.46 -15.61 10.64
CA ARG A 23 3.38 -15.52 11.80
C ARG A 23 4.20 -14.23 11.86
N VAL A 24 4.07 -13.36 10.85
CA VAL A 24 4.88 -12.14 10.74
C VAL A 24 4.17 -10.90 11.28
N LEU A 25 2.89 -10.72 10.96
CA LEU A 25 2.11 -9.60 11.46
C LEU A 25 1.23 -10.07 12.61
N TRP A 26 1.49 -9.58 13.81
CA TRP A 26 0.73 -9.92 15.01
C TRP A 26 -0.51 -9.03 15.18
N GLY A 27 -1.61 -9.63 15.65
CA GLY A 27 -2.89 -8.96 15.86
C GLY A 27 -3.95 -9.36 14.84
N SER A 28 -5.09 -8.67 14.83
CA SER A 28 -6.22 -8.99 13.96
C SER A 28 -7.02 -7.75 13.60
N ALA A 29 -7.40 -7.61 12.33
CA ALA A 29 -8.27 -6.52 11.89
C ALA A 29 -9.70 -6.65 12.43
N ALA A 30 -10.16 -7.88 12.70
CA ALA A 30 -11.53 -8.19 13.11
C ALA A 30 -11.74 -8.23 14.62
N ALA A 31 -10.68 -8.51 15.38
CA ALA A 31 -10.75 -8.68 16.83
C ALA A 31 -11.16 -7.39 17.54
N ALA A 32 -11.78 -7.51 18.71
CA ALA A 32 -11.97 -6.39 19.60
C ALA A 32 -10.61 -5.90 20.14
N ASP A 33 -10.52 -4.62 20.50
CA ASP A 33 -9.26 -4.04 20.99
C ASP A 33 -8.69 -4.81 22.18
N SER A 34 -9.54 -5.31 23.08
CA SER A 34 -9.13 -6.10 24.25
C SER A 34 -8.43 -7.41 23.89
N GLU A 35 -8.60 -7.91 22.67
CA GLU A 35 -8.03 -9.17 22.18
C GLU A 35 -6.70 -8.94 21.44
N LEU A 36 -6.30 -7.69 21.21
CA LEU A 36 -5.02 -7.32 20.59
C LEU A 36 -3.88 -7.33 21.62
N GLY A 37 -3.72 -8.45 22.32
CA GLY A 37 -2.79 -8.63 23.43
C GLY A 37 -1.31 -8.73 23.02
N SER A 38 -0.43 -9.01 23.99
CA SER A 38 1.02 -9.04 23.74
C SER A 38 1.44 -9.99 22.62
N CYS A 39 2.39 -9.57 21.77
CA CYS A 39 3.00 -10.40 20.72
C CYS A 39 4.10 -11.34 21.24
N ARG A 40 4.40 -11.31 22.54
CA ARG A 40 5.41 -12.17 23.18
C ARG A 40 5.26 -13.67 22.85
N PRO A 41 4.04 -14.25 22.71
CA PRO A 41 3.90 -15.65 22.32
C PRO A 41 4.51 -15.98 20.96
N GLU A 42 4.52 -15.03 20.02
CA GLU A 42 5.00 -15.25 18.66
C GLU A 42 6.40 -14.67 18.45
N HIS A 43 6.64 -13.43 18.87
CA HIS A 43 7.92 -12.74 18.65
C HIS A 43 8.92 -12.98 19.80
N GLY A 44 8.53 -13.72 20.84
CA GLY A 44 9.39 -14.04 21.97
C GLY A 44 9.61 -12.88 22.95
N PRO A 45 10.44 -13.09 23.99
CA PRO A 45 10.77 -12.07 24.97
C PRO A 45 11.49 -10.89 24.29
N HIS A 46 11.02 -9.66 24.56
CA HIS A 46 11.51 -8.42 23.92
C HIS A 46 11.49 -8.47 22.38
N GLY A 47 10.65 -9.34 21.79
CA GLY A 47 10.57 -9.50 20.35
C GLY A 47 11.86 -10.03 19.71
N LEU A 48 12.75 -10.65 20.48
CA LEU A 48 14.04 -11.15 20.01
C LEU A 48 13.92 -12.26 18.95
N PHE A 49 12.75 -12.89 18.83
CA PHE A 49 12.47 -13.92 17.83
C PHE A 49 11.72 -13.39 16.61
N ASP A 50 11.53 -12.07 16.48
CA ASP A 50 11.01 -11.42 15.27
C ASP A 50 12.07 -11.41 14.15
N LEU A 51 12.59 -12.58 13.80
CA LEU A 51 13.47 -12.80 12.64
C LEU A 51 12.89 -12.19 11.35
N PRO A 52 11.57 -12.24 11.07
CA PRO A 52 10.98 -11.66 9.87
C PRO A 52 10.89 -10.13 9.90
N GLY A 53 10.49 -9.49 11.00
CA GLY A 53 10.48 -8.02 11.11
C GLY A 53 11.88 -7.44 11.06
N ASN A 54 12.83 -8.12 11.71
CA ASN A 54 14.24 -7.81 11.65
C ASN A 54 14.81 -7.94 10.23
N LEU A 55 14.40 -8.96 9.49
CA LEU A 55 14.86 -9.21 8.14
C LEU A 55 14.12 -8.33 7.12
N ALA A 56 12.81 -8.11 7.24
CA ALA A 56 12.02 -7.23 6.38
C ALA A 56 12.54 -5.79 6.46
N GLN A 57 12.91 -5.31 7.65
CA GLN A 57 13.55 -3.99 7.81
C GLN A 57 14.87 -3.84 7.06
N VAL A 58 15.67 -4.91 7.00
CA VAL A 58 16.95 -4.94 6.30
C VAL A 58 16.77 -5.20 4.79
N LEU A 59 15.86 -6.09 4.41
CA LEU A 59 15.61 -6.50 3.03
C LEU A 59 14.85 -5.45 2.24
N LEU A 60 13.84 -4.82 2.84
CA LEU A 60 12.99 -3.81 2.19
C LEU A 60 13.58 -2.40 2.32
N GLY A 61 14.73 -2.25 2.99
CA GLY A 61 15.38 -0.95 3.20
C GLY A 61 14.59 0.01 4.10
N THR A 62 13.60 -0.47 4.84
CA THR A 62 12.67 0.35 5.62
C THR A 62 13.12 0.59 7.07
N GLY A 63 14.17 -0.11 7.54
CA GLY A 63 14.67 -0.01 8.91
C GLY A 63 16.20 0.05 9.07
N SER A 64 16.66 -0.01 10.32
CA SER A 64 18.08 0.10 10.70
C SER A 64 18.55 -1.19 11.39
N VAL A 65 19.87 -1.45 11.40
CA VAL A 65 20.48 -2.60 12.13
C VAL A 65 20.08 -2.62 13.62
N ALA A 66 19.72 -1.46 14.21
CA ALA A 66 19.24 -1.38 15.58
C ALA A 66 17.89 -2.09 15.80
N ALA A 67 17.09 -2.31 14.76
CA ALA A 67 15.86 -3.10 14.85
C ALA A 67 16.11 -4.56 15.26
N LEU A 68 17.31 -5.09 14.95
CA LEU A 68 17.76 -6.44 15.35
C LEU A 68 17.88 -6.63 16.87
N LEU A 69 17.79 -5.54 17.65
CA LEU A 69 17.86 -5.58 19.12
C LEU A 69 16.51 -5.96 19.76
N GLY A 70 15.46 -6.13 18.96
CA GLY A 70 14.11 -6.47 19.42
C GLY A 70 13.17 -5.27 19.52
N HIS A 71 11.93 -5.51 19.93
CA HIS A 71 10.90 -4.49 20.09
C HIS A 71 10.02 -4.78 21.31
N ARG A 72 9.36 -3.76 21.84
CA ARG A 72 8.41 -3.95 22.95
C ARG A 72 7.19 -4.72 22.44
N THR A 73 6.71 -5.67 23.24
CA THR A 73 5.70 -6.65 22.78
C THR A 73 4.31 -6.42 23.37
N ASP A 74 4.15 -5.48 24.30
CA ASP A 74 2.94 -5.28 25.08
C ASP A 74 1.82 -4.60 24.28
N GLY A 75 0.71 -5.33 24.04
CA GLY A 75 -0.50 -4.81 23.39
C GLY A 75 -1.57 -4.39 24.40
N ALA A 76 -2.81 -4.76 24.13
CA ALA A 76 -3.96 -4.60 25.02
C ALA A 76 -3.66 -5.08 26.46
N PRO A 77 -4.29 -4.49 27.49
CA PRO A 77 -5.39 -3.50 27.39
C PRO A 77 -4.94 -2.07 27.11
N ASP A 78 -3.71 -1.70 27.48
CA ASP A 78 -3.26 -0.30 27.49
C ASP A 78 -2.27 0.04 26.36
N PHE A 79 -1.98 -0.90 25.47
CA PHE A 79 -1.15 -0.70 24.27
C PHE A 79 0.14 0.09 24.53
N PRO A 80 0.96 -0.22 25.55
CA PRO A 80 2.09 0.64 25.90
C PRO A 80 3.28 0.47 24.94
N ALA A 81 3.22 -0.47 23.99
CA ALA A 81 4.25 -0.72 23.00
C ALA A 81 3.79 -0.45 21.56
N TRP A 82 2.72 -1.14 21.13
CA TRP A 82 2.20 -1.10 19.77
C TRP A 82 0.71 -0.79 19.76
N PRO A 83 0.11 -0.29 18.67
CA PRO A 83 0.79 0.13 17.44
C PRO A 83 1.53 1.47 17.63
N GLY A 84 2.54 1.71 16.79
CA GLY A 84 3.34 2.92 16.75
C GLY A 84 3.75 3.23 15.31
N TRP A 85 4.12 4.49 15.02
CA TRP A 85 4.45 4.95 13.67
C TRP A 85 5.62 4.19 13.00
N HIS A 86 6.48 3.54 13.80
CA HIS A 86 7.61 2.74 13.35
C HIS A 86 7.33 1.23 13.35
N ASP A 87 6.15 0.79 13.78
CA ASP A 87 5.83 -0.63 13.92
C ASP A 87 5.50 -1.23 12.57
N LEU A 88 6.19 -2.31 12.21
CA LEU A 88 6.02 -2.98 10.92
C LEU A 88 5.44 -4.39 11.04
N THR A 89 5.47 -4.99 12.23
CA THR A 89 5.05 -6.38 12.48
C THR A 89 3.81 -6.49 13.38
N HIS A 90 3.08 -5.39 13.56
CA HIS A 90 1.85 -5.35 14.34
C HIS A 90 0.69 -4.76 13.54
N GLN A 91 -0.51 -5.25 13.83
CA GLN A 91 -1.75 -4.79 13.21
C GLN A 91 -2.00 -3.29 13.50
N ALA A 92 -2.07 -2.49 12.43
CA ALA A 92 -2.31 -1.04 12.49
C ALA A 92 -3.68 -0.62 11.90
N VAL A 93 -4.51 -1.58 11.50
CA VAL A 93 -5.84 -1.39 10.90
C VAL A 93 -6.94 -2.17 11.67
N PRO A 94 -7.00 -2.09 13.01
CA PRO A 94 -8.08 -2.75 13.76
C PRO A 94 -9.44 -2.08 13.48
N ARG A 95 -10.52 -2.83 13.65
CA ARG A 95 -11.90 -2.42 13.36
C ARG A 95 -12.29 -1.05 13.94
N SER A 96 -11.99 -0.81 15.21
CA SER A 96 -12.30 0.42 15.94
C SER A 96 -11.59 1.64 15.33
N ALA A 97 -10.29 1.51 15.04
CA ALA A 97 -9.49 2.53 14.39
C ALA A 97 -10.00 2.79 12.96
N LEU A 98 -10.29 1.74 12.18
CA LEU A 98 -10.81 1.90 10.82
C LEU A 98 -12.16 2.64 10.85
N LYS A 99 -13.06 2.27 11.76
CA LYS A 99 -14.33 2.98 11.94
C LYS A 99 -14.12 4.46 12.26
N ARG A 100 -13.17 4.80 13.13
CA ARG A 100 -12.82 6.21 13.40
C ARG A 100 -12.32 6.94 12.15
N ALA A 101 -11.50 6.29 11.32
CA ALA A 101 -11.05 6.87 10.05
C ALA A 101 -12.24 7.17 9.12
N VAL A 102 -13.21 6.26 9.05
CA VAL A 102 -14.46 6.46 8.31
C VAL A 102 -15.26 7.60 8.91
N ASP A 103 -15.42 7.68 10.23
CA ASP A 103 -16.13 8.80 10.87
C ASP A 103 -15.45 10.16 10.60
N GLY A 104 -14.13 10.16 10.42
CA GLY A 104 -13.36 11.34 10.04
C GLY A 104 -13.28 11.67 8.54
N GLY A 105 -13.81 10.80 7.67
CA GLY A 105 -13.95 11.08 6.24
C GLY A 105 -13.15 10.20 5.28
N LEU A 106 -12.54 9.10 5.74
CA LEU A 106 -12.06 8.05 4.84
C LEU A 106 -13.27 7.42 4.14
N ARG A 107 -13.33 7.47 2.81
CA ARG A 107 -14.49 6.99 2.04
C ARG A 107 -14.16 5.92 1.02
N LEU A 108 -12.90 5.78 0.64
CA LEU A 108 -12.45 4.68 -0.20
C LEU A 108 -11.12 4.13 0.32
N MET A 109 -10.99 2.81 0.35
CA MET A 109 -9.70 2.16 0.48
C MET A 109 -9.52 1.08 -0.59
N VAL A 110 -8.30 0.92 -1.08
CA VAL A 110 -7.91 -0.30 -1.80
C VAL A 110 -7.26 -1.23 -0.78
N MET A 111 -7.73 -2.47 -0.73
CA MET A 111 -7.22 -3.51 0.15
C MET A 111 -6.52 -4.59 -0.69
N PRO A 112 -5.22 -4.42 -1.00
CA PRO A 112 -4.45 -5.48 -1.63
C PRO A 112 -4.20 -6.63 -0.66
N ALA A 113 -4.60 -7.83 -1.04
CA ALA A 113 -4.15 -9.05 -0.41
C ALA A 113 -2.66 -9.27 -0.73
N VAL A 114 -1.82 -9.36 0.31
CA VAL A 114 -0.36 -9.38 0.18
C VAL A 114 0.25 -10.71 0.57
N ASN A 115 1.39 -11.07 0.00
CA ASN A 115 2.19 -12.18 0.48
C ASN A 115 3.62 -12.10 -0.04
N ASN A 116 4.51 -12.76 0.70
CA ASN A 116 5.86 -13.09 0.29
C ASN A 116 6.17 -14.50 0.82
N ALA A 117 6.25 -15.47 -0.10
CA ALA A 117 6.45 -16.88 0.24
C ALA A 117 7.78 -17.15 0.97
N LEU A 118 8.82 -16.34 0.73
CA LEU A 118 10.10 -16.46 1.42
C LEU A 118 9.95 -16.15 2.92
N LEU A 119 9.26 -15.06 3.27
CA LEU A 119 8.98 -14.71 4.68
C LEU A 119 8.18 -15.81 5.38
N GLY A 120 7.14 -16.35 4.74
CA GLY A 120 6.36 -17.45 5.30
C GLY A 120 7.13 -18.75 5.47
N ARG A 121 8.09 -19.05 4.57
CA ARG A 121 8.99 -20.20 4.72
C ARG A 121 9.97 -20.02 5.87
N LEU A 122 10.51 -18.81 6.04
CA LEU A 122 11.47 -18.50 7.11
C LEU A 122 10.85 -18.61 8.51
N THR A 123 9.57 -18.21 8.66
CA THR A 123 8.81 -18.36 9.90
C THR A 123 8.29 -19.77 10.16
N ARG A 124 8.42 -20.68 9.18
CA ARG A 124 7.73 -21.98 9.19
C ARG A 124 6.22 -21.81 9.45
N GLY A 125 5.64 -20.80 8.82
CA GLY A 125 4.21 -20.53 8.89
C GLY A 125 3.37 -21.55 8.10
N HIS A 126 2.05 -21.46 8.26
CA HIS A 126 1.12 -22.29 7.49
C HIS A 126 1.09 -21.86 6.01
N ASP A 127 0.50 -22.67 5.12
CA ASP A 127 0.40 -22.48 3.66
C ASP A 127 0.79 -21.08 3.13
N TYR A 128 2.07 -20.92 2.82
CA TYR A 128 2.71 -19.64 2.49
C TYR A 128 2.75 -19.37 0.98
N HIS A 129 2.03 -20.17 0.19
CA HIS A 129 1.85 -19.94 -1.24
C HIS A 129 1.06 -18.66 -1.49
N ASP A 130 1.48 -17.87 -2.48
CA ASP A 130 0.94 -16.53 -2.74
C ASP A 130 -0.58 -16.55 -2.94
N MET A 131 -1.07 -17.41 -3.83
CA MET A 131 -2.51 -17.44 -4.13
C MET A 131 -3.35 -18.06 -3.01
N ALA A 132 -2.78 -18.94 -2.19
CA ALA A 132 -3.47 -19.44 -0.99
C ALA A 132 -3.60 -18.36 0.09
N ALA A 133 -2.56 -17.53 0.27
CA ALA A 133 -2.60 -16.37 1.15
C ALA A 133 -3.59 -15.30 0.65
N VAL A 134 -3.63 -15.05 -0.66
CA VAL A 134 -4.64 -14.18 -1.29
C VAL A 134 -6.05 -14.69 -0.98
N ASP A 135 -6.33 -15.96 -1.27
CA ASP A 135 -7.63 -16.58 -1.03
C ASP A 135 -8.08 -16.46 0.44
N ARG A 136 -7.17 -16.59 1.41
CA ARG A 136 -7.47 -16.38 2.84
C ARG A 136 -7.85 -14.94 3.15
N GLN A 137 -7.11 -13.97 2.63
CA GLN A 137 -7.35 -12.55 2.89
C GLN A 137 -8.65 -12.05 2.24
N LEU A 138 -8.95 -12.47 1.00
CA LEU A 138 -10.22 -12.14 0.34
C LEU A 138 -11.42 -12.72 1.10
N ARG A 139 -11.32 -13.96 1.61
CA ARG A 139 -12.35 -14.54 2.49
C ARG A 139 -12.49 -13.75 3.79
N ALA A 140 -11.38 -13.36 4.42
CA ALA A 140 -11.41 -12.58 5.65
C ALA A 140 -12.06 -11.20 5.45
N ALA A 141 -11.83 -10.54 4.32
CA ALA A 141 -12.49 -9.28 3.98
C ALA A 141 -14.02 -9.43 3.89
N ARG A 142 -14.51 -10.51 3.24
CA ARG A 142 -15.95 -10.80 3.16
C ARG A 142 -16.55 -11.15 4.51
N GLN A 143 -15.82 -11.91 5.34
CA GLN A 143 -16.25 -12.22 6.71
C GLN A 143 -16.31 -10.96 7.57
N PHE A 144 -15.35 -10.05 7.41
CA PHE A 144 -15.34 -8.76 8.10
C PHE A 144 -16.54 -7.90 7.69
N GLU A 145 -16.83 -7.79 6.38
CA GLU A 145 -18.03 -7.12 5.89
C GLU A 145 -19.31 -7.70 6.51
N ALA A 146 -19.46 -9.04 6.50
CA ALA A 146 -20.62 -9.71 7.10
C ALA A 146 -20.74 -9.48 8.62
N MET A 147 -19.61 -9.43 9.33
CA MET A 147 -19.57 -9.11 10.76
C MET A 147 -20.05 -7.67 11.01
N ILE A 148 -19.55 -6.69 10.25
CA ILE A 148 -19.98 -5.28 10.35
C ILE A 148 -21.46 -5.12 9.99
N ASP A 149 -21.93 -5.86 8.99
CA ASP A 149 -23.35 -5.90 8.63
C ASP A 149 -24.21 -6.48 9.77
N ALA A 150 -23.78 -7.57 10.41
CA ALA A 150 -24.47 -8.16 11.55
C ALA A 150 -24.57 -7.17 12.74
N GLU A 151 -23.48 -6.44 13.03
CA GLU A 151 -23.47 -5.37 14.04
C GLU A 151 -24.44 -4.23 13.69
N ALA A 152 -24.67 -3.97 12.41
CA ALA A 152 -25.59 -2.94 11.91
C ALA A 152 -27.03 -3.44 11.68
N GLY A 153 -27.35 -4.67 12.09
CA GLY A 153 -28.71 -5.23 12.02
C GLY A 153 -29.03 -5.97 10.73
N GLY A 154 -28.02 -6.48 10.00
CA GLY A 154 -28.17 -7.41 8.89
C GLY A 154 -27.38 -7.07 7.62
N PRO A 155 -27.38 -7.96 6.61
CA PRO A 155 -26.63 -7.79 5.36
C PRO A 155 -26.88 -6.44 4.68
N GLY A 156 -25.82 -5.79 4.20
CA GLY A 156 -25.89 -4.50 3.48
C GLY A 156 -26.05 -3.26 4.37
N ARG A 157 -26.18 -3.41 5.69
CA ARG A 157 -26.48 -2.30 6.61
C ARG A 157 -25.24 -1.68 7.24
N GLY A 158 -24.11 -2.37 7.17
CA GLY A 158 -22.82 -1.97 7.71
C GLY A 158 -22.18 -0.80 6.99
N TRP A 159 -21.16 -0.22 7.63
CA TRP A 159 -20.39 0.91 7.11
C TRP A 159 -19.23 0.49 6.19
N TYR A 160 -18.87 -0.80 6.13
CA TYR A 160 -17.80 -1.36 5.32
C TYR A 160 -18.41 -2.05 4.10
N ARG A 161 -18.15 -1.54 2.88
CA ARG A 161 -18.72 -2.09 1.65
C ARG A 161 -17.65 -2.43 0.63
N ILE A 162 -17.48 -3.71 0.36
CA ILE A 162 -16.68 -4.21 -0.74
C ILE A 162 -17.40 -3.88 -2.05
N ALA A 163 -16.77 -3.06 -2.88
CA ALA A 163 -17.28 -2.62 -4.15
C ALA A 163 -16.64 -3.42 -5.29
N GLU A 164 -17.48 -3.98 -6.15
CA GLU A 164 -17.10 -4.77 -7.32
C GLU A 164 -17.34 -4.00 -8.63
N THR A 165 -17.93 -2.81 -8.53
CA THR A 165 -18.13 -1.89 -9.65
C THR A 165 -17.91 -0.45 -9.18
N PRO A 166 -17.58 0.49 -10.09
CA PRO A 166 -17.51 1.90 -9.75
C PRO A 166 -18.83 2.46 -9.22
N ALA A 167 -19.97 1.97 -9.73
CA ALA A 167 -21.30 2.36 -9.28
C ALA A 167 -21.55 2.00 -7.80
N GLN A 168 -21.19 0.77 -7.38
CA GLN A 168 -21.29 0.36 -5.98
C GLN A 168 -20.36 1.18 -5.07
N ALA A 169 -19.14 1.49 -5.53
CA ALA A 169 -18.23 2.34 -4.78
C ALA A 169 -18.82 3.75 -4.60
N ARG A 170 -19.36 4.34 -5.68
CA ARG A 170 -20.02 5.65 -5.66
C ARG A 170 -21.21 5.68 -4.70
N GLU A 171 -22.04 4.63 -4.72
CA GLU A 171 -23.18 4.50 -3.82
C GLU A 171 -22.74 4.46 -2.35
N ALA A 172 -21.77 3.61 -2.01
CA ALA A 172 -21.25 3.51 -0.65
C ALA A 172 -20.68 4.86 -0.16
N ILE A 173 -19.87 5.53 -0.99
CA ILE A 173 -19.31 6.86 -0.69
C ILE A 173 -20.43 7.88 -0.47
N GLY A 174 -21.46 7.90 -1.32
CA GLY A 174 -22.61 8.79 -1.22
C GLY A 174 -23.42 8.61 0.07
N GLN A 175 -23.45 7.39 0.60
CA GLN A 175 -24.08 7.03 1.88
C GLN A 175 -23.17 7.31 3.09
N GLY A 176 -21.99 7.89 2.89
CA GLY A 176 -21.02 8.13 3.96
C GLY A 176 -20.33 6.87 4.48
N ARG A 177 -20.45 5.76 3.75
CA ARG A 177 -19.82 4.46 4.05
C ARG A 177 -18.44 4.38 3.41
N LEU A 178 -17.66 3.38 3.82
CA LEU A 178 -16.38 3.05 3.22
C LEU A 178 -16.59 2.12 2.02
N ALA A 179 -16.17 2.56 0.84
CA ALA A 179 -15.98 1.68 -0.32
C ALA A 179 -14.62 0.98 -0.23
N VAL A 180 -14.60 -0.34 -0.28
CA VAL A 180 -13.40 -1.17 -0.25
C VAL A 180 -13.23 -1.82 -1.60
N VAL A 181 -12.12 -1.54 -2.27
CA VAL A 181 -11.78 -2.16 -3.55
C VAL A 181 -10.75 -3.24 -3.28
N LEU A 182 -11.10 -4.50 -3.53
CA LEU A 182 -10.18 -5.61 -3.30
C LEU A 182 -9.08 -5.62 -4.35
N GLY A 183 -7.84 -5.77 -3.90
CA GLY A 183 -6.68 -5.90 -4.76
C GLY A 183 -5.81 -7.10 -4.46
N ILE A 184 -4.76 -7.31 -5.26
CA ILE A 184 -3.74 -8.33 -5.04
C ILE A 184 -2.36 -7.73 -5.30
N GLU A 185 -1.42 -8.02 -4.40
CA GLU A 185 -0.01 -7.64 -4.50
C GLU A 185 0.86 -8.75 -3.93
N VAL A 186 1.42 -9.56 -4.82
CA VAL A 186 2.22 -10.73 -4.43
C VAL A 186 3.40 -10.89 -5.37
N ASP A 187 4.47 -11.51 -4.89
CA ASP A 187 5.69 -11.71 -5.69
C ASP A 187 5.42 -12.60 -6.91
N HIS A 188 4.56 -13.60 -6.79
CA HIS A 188 4.27 -14.55 -7.87
C HIS A 188 2.77 -14.68 -8.11
N PHE A 189 2.14 -13.64 -8.66
CA PHE A 189 0.73 -13.69 -9.01
C PHE A 189 0.44 -14.86 -9.95
N LEU A 190 -0.42 -15.78 -9.52
CA LEU A 190 -0.73 -17.05 -10.19
C LEU A 190 0.47 -17.98 -10.42
N GLY A 191 1.64 -17.73 -9.83
CA GLY A 191 2.88 -18.44 -10.14
C GLY A 191 2.88 -19.95 -9.86
N ASP A 192 1.97 -20.43 -9.01
CA ASP A 192 1.76 -21.87 -8.77
C ASP A 192 0.88 -22.54 -9.86
N THR A 193 0.19 -21.75 -10.68
CA THR A 193 -0.78 -22.20 -11.70
C THR A 193 -0.44 -21.74 -13.12
N VAL A 194 0.29 -20.64 -13.25
CA VAL A 194 0.66 -19.97 -14.49
C VAL A 194 2.18 -19.85 -14.55
N GLY A 195 2.77 -20.41 -15.60
CA GLY A 195 4.21 -20.37 -15.85
C GLY A 195 4.53 -20.15 -17.32
N PRO A 196 5.81 -20.28 -17.74
CA PRO A 196 6.24 -19.98 -19.11
C PRO A 196 5.55 -20.78 -20.23
N ARG A 197 4.88 -21.88 -19.88
CA ARG A 197 4.13 -22.76 -20.81
C ARG A 197 2.61 -22.57 -20.76
N SER A 198 2.11 -21.71 -19.88
CA SER A 198 0.69 -21.46 -19.75
C SER A 198 0.13 -20.72 -20.96
N THR A 199 -1.10 -21.05 -21.33
CA THR A 199 -1.78 -20.41 -22.45
C THR A 199 -2.47 -19.13 -22.00
N VAL A 200 -2.82 -18.27 -22.97
CA VAL A 200 -3.68 -17.09 -22.72
C VAL A 200 -4.99 -17.51 -22.06
N ARG A 201 -5.54 -18.67 -22.43
CA ARG A 201 -6.79 -19.22 -21.86
C ARG A 201 -6.64 -19.57 -20.39
N ASP A 202 -5.50 -20.16 -19.99
CA ASP A 202 -5.25 -20.52 -18.59
C ASP A 202 -5.17 -19.26 -17.72
N LEU A 203 -4.46 -18.24 -18.19
CA LEU A 203 -4.36 -16.96 -17.51
C LEU A 203 -5.71 -16.24 -17.42
N ALA A 204 -6.46 -16.19 -18.51
CA ALA A 204 -7.80 -15.59 -18.55
C ALA A 204 -8.75 -16.26 -17.55
N ALA A 205 -8.77 -17.60 -17.49
CA ALA A 205 -9.62 -18.34 -16.56
C ALA A 205 -9.28 -18.06 -15.08
N GLN A 206 -7.99 -17.91 -14.75
CA GLN A 206 -7.59 -17.53 -13.39
C GLN A 206 -7.97 -16.08 -13.07
N LEU A 207 -7.82 -15.15 -14.03
CA LEU A 207 -8.28 -13.76 -13.84
C LEU A 207 -9.79 -13.70 -13.66
N ASP A 208 -10.57 -14.47 -14.42
CA ASP A 208 -12.03 -14.54 -14.26
C ASP A 208 -12.42 -15.03 -12.87
N ARG A 209 -11.68 -16.00 -12.33
CA ARG A 209 -11.88 -16.46 -10.94
C ARG A 209 -11.67 -15.33 -9.94
N TYR A 210 -10.54 -14.62 -10.00
CA TYR A 210 -10.25 -13.55 -9.03
C TYR A 210 -11.15 -12.33 -9.22
N HIS A 211 -11.53 -12.03 -10.45
CA HIS A 211 -12.54 -11.03 -10.75
C HIS A 211 -13.90 -11.43 -10.15
N ALA A 212 -14.32 -12.70 -10.25
CA ALA A 212 -15.55 -13.20 -9.62
C ALA A 212 -15.49 -13.20 -8.08
N LEU A 213 -14.30 -13.26 -7.49
CA LEU A 213 -14.10 -13.06 -6.04
C LEU A 213 -14.18 -11.58 -5.62
N GLY A 214 -14.27 -10.66 -6.58
CA GLY A 214 -14.44 -9.23 -6.37
C GLY A 214 -13.15 -8.41 -6.50
N VAL A 215 -12.04 -9.01 -6.94
CA VAL A 215 -10.77 -8.28 -7.15
C VAL A 215 -10.91 -7.32 -8.34
N ARG A 216 -10.49 -6.07 -8.14
CA ARG A 216 -10.59 -4.99 -9.14
C ARG A 216 -9.33 -4.14 -9.27
N HIS A 217 -8.32 -4.38 -8.45
CA HIS A 217 -7.03 -3.71 -8.50
C HIS A 217 -5.90 -4.75 -8.46
N LEU A 218 -4.92 -4.69 -9.36
CA LEU A 218 -3.81 -5.65 -9.38
C LEU A 218 -2.46 -4.95 -9.52
N PHE A 219 -1.49 -5.40 -8.72
CA PHE A 219 -0.06 -5.16 -8.89
C PHE A 219 0.52 -6.32 -9.73
N PRO A 220 0.88 -6.11 -11.01
CA PRO A 220 1.36 -7.20 -11.87
C PRO A 220 2.74 -7.72 -11.45
N ILE A 221 3.54 -6.87 -10.81
CA ILE A 221 4.91 -7.12 -10.40
C ILE A 221 5.07 -6.57 -8.99
N HIS A 222 5.76 -7.30 -8.12
CA HIS A 222 6.08 -6.89 -6.75
C HIS A 222 7.59 -7.00 -6.51
N LEU A 223 8.08 -7.22 -5.28
CA LEU A 223 9.48 -7.11 -4.85
C LEU A 223 10.51 -8.02 -5.57
N GLN A 224 10.09 -8.85 -6.52
CA GLN A 224 10.95 -9.77 -7.28
C GLN A 224 10.53 -9.84 -8.75
N ASP A 225 11.52 -10.09 -9.62
CA ASP A 225 11.25 -10.47 -11.00
C ASP A 225 10.34 -11.70 -11.04
N CYS A 226 9.31 -11.64 -11.87
CA CYS A 226 8.32 -12.70 -11.98
C CYS A 226 8.08 -13.06 -13.45
N ALA A 227 7.12 -13.95 -13.70
CA ALA A 227 6.78 -14.40 -15.05
C ALA A 227 6.27 -13.24 -15.95
N TYR A 228 5.84 -12.12 -15.37
CA TYR A 228 5.26 -10.98 -16.08
C TYR A 228 6.26 -9.86 -16.40
N GLY A 229 7.32 -9.68 -15.61
CA GLY A 229 8.31 -8.63 -15.86
C GLY A 229 9.28 -8.41 -14.71
N GLY A 230 10.11 -7.37 -14.86
CA GLY A 230 11.13 -7.01 -13.87
C GLY A 230 10.63 -6.07 -12.77
N ALA A 231 11.11 -6.28 -11.55
CA ALA A 231 10.82 -5.45 -10.38
C ALA A 231 11.80 -4.29 -10.20
N ALA A 232 11.34 -3.17 -9.66
CA ALA A 232 12.18 -2.05 -9.23
C ALA A 232 12.85 -2.34 -7.89
N PHE A 233 14.14 -2.00 -7.80
CA PHE A 233 14.91 -2.19 -6.57
C PHE A 233 14.96 -0.91 -5.73
N ALA A 234 14.68 -1.01 -4.43
CA ALA A 234 14.74 0.13 -3.51
C ALA A 234 16.14 0.37 -2.90
N THR A 235 16.97 -0.68 -2.76
CA THR A 235 18.33 -0.61 -2.19
C THR A 235 19.31 -1.48 -2.96
N SER A 236 20.62 -1.19 -2.84
CA SER A 236 21.70 -2.04 -3.40
C SER A 236 21.77 -3.44 -2.78
N LEU A 237 21.16 -3.63 -1.60
CA LEU A 237 21.06 -4.90 -0.90
C LEU A 237 19.86 -5.75 -1.33
N HIS A 238 19.07 -5.29 -2.32
CA HIS A 238 18.08 -6.13 -3.00
C HIS A 238 18.80 -7.26 -3.76
N TRP A 239 19.14 -8.29 -2.98
CA TRP A 239 19.55 -9.63 -3.33
C TRP A 239 20.12 -9.80 -4.74
N SER A 240 21.38 -9.40 -4.92
CA SER A 240 22.21 -9.66 -6.10
C SER A 240 22.54 -11.15 -6.29
N ARG A 241 21.84 -12.07 -5.62
CA ARG A 241 22.31 -13.44 -5.45
C ARG A 241 21.20 -14.49 -5.39
N ASN A 242 20.45 -14.66 -6.49
CA ASN A 242 19.80 -15.93 -6.83
C ASN A 242 19.26 -16.70 -5.60
N SER A 243 18.07 -16.38 -5.12
CA SER A 243 17.40 -17.32 -4.22
C SER A 243 17.21 -18.62 -5.00
N GLY A 244 17.78 -19.72 -4.47
CA GLY A 244 17.43 -21.07 -4.93
C GLY A 244 15.92 -21.27 -4.87
N PRO A 245 15.37 -22.28 -5.57
CA PRO A 245 13.94 -22.38 -5.88
C PRO A 245 13.07 -22.17 -4.62
N VAL A 246 12.35 -21.04 -4.59
CA VAL A 246 11.49 -20.63 -3.46
C VAL A 246 10.09 -21.25 -3.58
N SER A 247 9.75 -21.81 -4.75
CA SER A 247 8.60 -22.69 -4.97
C SER A 247 9.01 -23.84 -5.90
N ARG A 248 8.52 -25.07 -5.66
CA ARG A 248 8.72 -26.22 -6.56
C ARG A 248 8.06 -26.01 -7.94
N ALA A 249 7.20 -25.01 -8.09
CA ALA A 249 6.48 -24.71 -9.33
C ALA A 249 7.26 -23.85 -10.33
N ASN A 250 8.41 -23.29 -9.95
CA ASN A 250 9.31 -22.59 -10.88
C ASN A 250 10.76 -23.07 -10.68
N PRO A 251 11.36 -23.80 -11.65
CA PRO A 251 12.81 -23.90 -11.70
C PRO A 251 13.40 -22.49 -11.88
N PRO A 252 14.62 -22.22 -11.39
CA PRO A 252 15.17 -20.88 -11.35
C PRO A 252 15.29 -20.32 -12.78
N LEU A 253 14.38 -19.40 -13.15
CA LEU A 253 14.73 -18.34 -14.09
C LEU A 253 15.34 -17.17 -13.31
N SER A 254 16.33 -17.55 -12.52
CA SER A 254 17.28 -16.66 -11.90
C SER A 254 18.63 -17.02 -12.56
N LEU A 255 18.87 -16.43 -13.72
CA LEU A 255 20.21 -16.27 -14.27
C LEU A 255 20.71 -14.92 -13.76
N PRO A 256 21.42 -14.89 -12.63
CA PRO A 256 21.72 -13.69 -11.88
C PRO A 256 22.84 -12.91 -12.58
N VAL A 257 22.91 -11.61 -12.33
CA VAL A 257 23.99 -10.68 -12.75
C VAL A 257 23.93 -10.20 -14.20
N TRP A 258 23.56 -11.02 -15.20
CA TRP A 258 23.68 -10.60 -16.63
C TRP A 258 22.57 -9.68 -17.17
N ARG A 259 21.39 -9.63 -16.54
CA ARG A 259 20.33 -8.63 -16.88
C ARG A 259 20.44 -7.33 -16.09
N MET A 260 21.40 -7.23 -15.18
CA MET A 260 21.75 -5.96 -14.56
C MET A 260 22.65 -5.23 -15.54
N THR A 261 22.15 -4.20 -16.22
CA THR A 261 23.07 -3.26 -16.88
C THR A 261 23.78 -2.50 -15.78
N THR A 262 25.01 -2.91 -15.47
CA THR A 262 25.98 -2.03 -14.81
C THR A 262 26.13 -0.82 -15.72
N VAL A 263 25.54 0.29 -15.30
CA VAL A 263 25.71 1.62 -15.92
C VAL A 263 24.99 1.77 -17.27
N ALA A 264 23.68 2.02 -17.23
CA ALA A 264 23.16 3.09 -18.07
C ALA A 264 23.32 4.38 -17.28
N ARG A 265 24.20 5.29 -17.72
CA ARG A 265 24.04 6.70 -17.34
C ARG A 265 22.68 7.11 -17.88
N THR A 266 21.65 7.08 -17.04
CA THR A 266 20.41 7.78 -17.37
C THR A 266 20.80 9.25 -17.54
N ALA A 267 20.28 9.92 -18.56
CA ALA A 267 20.40 11.38 -18.68
C ALA A 267 19.91 12.12 -17.41
N ASP A 268 19.17 11.40 -16.55
CA ASP A 268 18.57 11.84 -15.28
C ASP A 268 19.51 11.81 -14.05
N GLY A 269 20.83 11.64 -14.25
CA GLY A 269 21.82 11.92 -13.20
C GLY A 269 22.01 10.86 -12.11
N TYR A 270 21.64 9.61 -12.35
CA TYR A 270 21.98 8.51 -11.44
C TYR A 270 23.42 8.07 -11.61
N ALA A 271 24.27 8.54 -10.70
CA ALA A 271 25.54 7.92 -10.39
C ALA A 271 25.59 7.73 -8.87
N TYR A 272 25.28 6.52 -8.41
CA TYR A 272 25.56 6.10 -7.04
C TYR A 272 26.43 4.84 -7.04
N ARG A 273 27.41 4.81 -6.13
CA ARG A 273 28.32 3.69 -5.91
C ARG A 273 27.52 2.48 -5.41
N GLY A 274 27.06 1.63 -6.34
CA GLY A 274 26.49 0.32 -6.04
C GLY A 274 24.98 0.14 -6.24
N GLY A 275 24.28 1.03 -6.94
CA GLY A 275 22.86 0.82 -7.31
C GLY A 275 22.68 0.06 -8.64
N HIS A 276 21.64 -0.77 -8.74
CA HIS A 276 21.25 -1.53 -9.94
C HIS A 276 19.95 -0.97 -10.54
N CYS A 277 19.88 -0.88 -11.87
CA CYS A 277 18.63 -0.66 -12.62
C CYS A 277 18.23 -2.00 -13.24
N ASN A 278 16.98 -2.40 -13.08
CA ASN A 278 16.47 -3.61 -13.68
C ASN A 278 16.16 -3.38 -15.17
N ALA A 279 16.92 -4.03 -16.06
CA ALA A 279 16.68 -3.95 -17.49
C ALA A 279 15.45 -4.77 -17.94
N GLY A 280 14.79 -5.51 -17.04
CA GLY A 280 13.62 -6.32 -17.34
C GLY A 280 12.36 -5.49 -17.54
N GLY A 281 11.92 -5.36 -18.80
CA GLY A 281 10.57 -4.89 -19.16
C GLY A 281 9.48 -5.96 -18.95
N LEU A 282 8.30 -5.74 -19.53
CA LEU A 282 7.27 -6.77 -19.54
C LEU A 282 7.70 -7.95 -20.42
N THR A 283 7.44 -9.18 -19.96
CA THR A 283 7.56 -10.38 -20.80
C THR A 283 6.36 -10.47 -21.76
N PRO A 284 6.38 -11.36 -22.78
CA PRO A 284 5.20 -11.62 -23.60
C PRO A 284 3.96 -12.04 -22.78
N LEU A 285 4.17 -12.78 -21.68
CA LEU A 285 3.11 -13.14 -20.75
C LEU A 285 2.63 -11.92 -19.94
N GLY A 286 3.53 -11.02 -19.53
CA GLY A 286 3.17 -9.76 -18.88
C GLY A 286 2.35 -8.84 -19.78
N VAL A 287 2.73 -8.71 -21.07
CA VAL A 287 1.92 -7.98 -22.06
C VAL A 287 0.51 -8.58 -22.18
N THR A 288 0.42 -9.91 -22.16
CA THR A 288 -0.87 -10.63 -22.17
C THR A 288 -1.67 -10.34 -20.90
N LEU A 289 -1.03 -10.39 -19.72
CA LEU A 289 -1.67 -10.06 -18.44
C LEU A 289 -2.25 -8.64 -18.48
N ILE A 290 -1.46 -7.64 -18.87
CA ILE A 290 -1.92 -6.24 -18.94
C ILE A 290 -3.16 -6.11 -19.84
N ARG A 291 -3.16 -6.74 -21.02
CA ARG A 291 -4.33 -6.74 -21.92
C ARG A 291 -5.56 -7.37 -21.27
N LEU A 292 -5.40 -8.53 -20.63
CA LEU A 292 -6.51 -9.22 -19.96
C LEU A 292 -7.06 -8.44 -18.76
N LEU A 293 -6.23 -7.64 -18.08
CA LEU A 293 -6.68 -6.72 -17.03
C LEU A 293 -7.48 -5.56 -17.62
N MET A 294 -7.00 -4.99 -18.73
CA MET A 294 -7.70 -3.92 -19.45
C MET A 294 -9.07 -4.40 -19.92
N GLU A 295 -9.17 -5.55 -20.58
CA GLU A 295 -10.43 -6.17 -21.03
C GLU A 295 -11.45 -6.40 -19.90
N ARG A 296 -11.01 -6.39 -18.63
CA ARG A 296 -11.87 -6.58 -17.44
C ARG A 296 -12.12 -5.29 -16.67
N GLY A 297 -11.65 -4.15 -17.16
CA GLY A 297 -11.76 -2.87 -16.46
C GLY A 297 -11.11 -2.88 -15.07
N MET A 298 -10.07 -3.70 -14.87
CA MET A 298 -9.34 -3.77 -13.60
C MET A 298 -8.31 -2.65 -13.50
N MET A 299 -8.21 -2.00 -12.35
CA MET A 299 -7.15 -1.03 -12.08
C MET A 299 -5.79 -1.72 -12.06
N ILE A 300 -4.82 -1.14 -12.75
CA ILE A 300 -3.45 -1.65 -12.86
C ILE A 300 -2.56 -0.73 -12.04
N ASP A 301 -1.93 -1.27 -11.00
CA ASP A 301 -0.90 -0.55 -10.24
C ASP A 301 0.47 -0.78 -10.86
N VAL A 302 1.26 0.29 -10.96
CA VAL A 302 2.59 0.31 -11.56
C VAL A 302 3.70 0.49 -10.53
N ASP A 303 3.38 0.67 -9.25
CA ASP A 303 4.38 0.57 -8.21
C ASP A 303 5.02 -0.83 -8.20
N HIS A 304 6.23 -0.92 -7.65
CA HIS A 304 7.13 -2.08 -7.74
C HIS A 304 7.63 -2.51 -9.12
N ALA A 305 7.00 -2.14 -10.23
CA ALA A 305 7.53 -2.47 -11.55
C ALA A 305 8.82 -1.68 -11.86
N SER A 306 9.79 -2.32 -12.53
CA SER A 306 11.00 -1.64 -13.01
C SER A 306 10.64 -0.47 -13.92
N ALA A 307 11.56 0.48 -14.13
CA ALA A 307 11.37 1.58 -15.06
C ALA A 307 11.06 1.07 -16.49
N SER A 308 11.69 -0.04 -16.90
CA SER A 308 11.42 -0.67 -18.19
C SER A 308 10.01 -1.27 -18.25
N ALA A 309 9.59 -2.00 -17.21
CA ALA A 309 8.27 -2.62 -17.16
C ALA A 309 7.16 -1.56 -17.04
N ARG A 310 7.36 -0.52 -16.23
CA ARG A 310 6.47 0.64 -16.14
C ARG A 310 6.32 1.33 -17.49
N ALA A 311 7.43 1.56 -18.21
CA ALA A 311 7.38 2.17 -19.54
C ALA A 311 6.57 1.32 -20.53
N ASP A 312 6.70 -0.02 -20.48
CA ASP A 312 5.89 -0.93 -21.28
C ASP A 312 4.41 -0.88 -20.91
N VAL A 313 4.07 -0.88 -19.61
CA VAL A 313 2.67 -0.72 -19.15
C VAL A 313 2.10 0.60 -19.65
N LEU A 314 2.78 1.73 -19.43
CA LEU A 314 2.34 3.06 -19.85
C LEU A 314 2.17 3.17 -21.37
N ARG A 315 3.02 2.50 -22.15
CA ARG A 315 2.88 2.45 -23.61
C ARG A 315 1.65 1.65 -24.04
N LEU A 316 1.38 0.51 -23.40
CA LEU A 316 0.22 -0.33 -23.69
C LEU A 316 -1.08 0.37 -23.30
N THR A 317 -1.16 0.90 -22.08
CA THR A 317 -2.37 1.55 -21.56
C THR A 317 -2.61 2.90 -22.22
N GLY A 318 -1.56 3.66 -22.52
CA GLY A 318 -1.68 4.94 -23.21
C GLY A 318 -2.23 4.82 -24.63
N ALA A 319 -1.93 3.72 -25.34
CA ALA A 319 -2.51 3.45 -26.66
C ALA A 319 -4.04 3.22 -26.62
N ALA A 320 -4.57 2.81 -25.47
CA ALA A 320 -6.00 2.58 -25.25
C ALA A 320 -6.67 3.72 -24.45
N GLY A 321 -5.93 4.73 -24.00
CA GLY A 321 -6.45 5.75 -23.09
C GLY A 321 -6.84 5.19 -21.70
N TYR A 322 -6.23 4.08 -21.30
CA TYR A 322 -6.56 3.35 -20.07
C TYR A 322 -5.80 3.94 -18.86
N PRO A 323 -6.45 4.25 -17.72
CA PRO A 323 -5.79 4.81 -16.55
C PRO A 323 -5.02 3.75 -15.77
N VAL A 324 -3.89 4.16 -15.18
CA VAL A 324 -3.09 3.33 -14.27
C VAL A 324 -2.93 4.03 -12.92
N VAL A 325 -2.53 3.28 -11.90
CA VAL A 325 -2.32 3.79 -10.54
C VAL A 325 -0.85 3.59 -10.16
N ALA A 326 -0.30 4.52 -9.37
CA ALA A 326 0.82 4.26 -8.49
C ALA A 326 0.31 4.48 -7.06
N GLY A 327 -0.02 3.39 -6.37
CA GLY A 327 -0.81 3.37 -5.13
C GLY A 327 -0.06 3.80 -3.87
N HIS A 328 1.28 3.81 -3.89
CA HIS A 328 2.14 4.11 -2.74
C HIS A 328 3.53 4.63 -3.20
N ALA A 329 3.51 5.70 -3.99
CA ALA A 329 4.67 6.23 -4.66
C ALA A 329 5.59 7.10 -3.77
N GLU A 330 6.88 7.08 -4.08
CA GLU A 330 7.86 8.10 -3.67
C GLU A 330 8.42 8.81 -4.90
N LEU A 331 8.80 10.09 -4.73
CA LEU A 331 9.23 10.93 -5.85
C LEU A 331 10.74 11.15 -5.82
N ARG A 332 11.35 10.82 -6.95
CA ARG A 332 12.78 10.88 -7.18
C ARG A 332 13.35 12.29 -7.20
N SER A 333 12.59 13.24 -7.74
CA SER A 333 12.96 14.66 -7.80
C SER A 333 13.13 15.27 -6.41
N LEU A 334 12.43 14.72 -5.42
CA LEU A 334 12.52 15.14 -4.02
C LEU A 334 13.61 14.40 -3.25
N ALA A 335 14.10 13.27 -3.74
CA ALA A 335 15.01 12.43 -2.99
C ALA A 335 16.46 12.96 -2.97
N ALA A 336 17.10 12.87 -1.81
CA ALA A 336 18.53 13.15 -1.66
C ALA A 336 19.33 12.19 -2.53
N ARG A 337 20.47 12.66 -3.07
CA ARG A 337 21.24 11.91 -4.09
C ARG A 337 21.60 10.47 -3.69
N GLY A 338 21.86 10.23 -2.40
CA GLY A 338 22.21 8.90 -1.87
C GLY A 338 21.02 7.95 -1.71
N ASP A 339 19.80 8.49 -1.65
CA ASP A 339 18.57 7.75 -1.38
C ASP A 339 17.76 7.50 -2.67
N ARG A 340 18.27 7.93 -3.82
CA ARG A 340 17.60 7.73 -5.10
C ARG A 340 17.79 6.29 -5.58
N SER A 341 16.69 5.65 -5.96
CA SER A 341 16.66 4.33 -6.60
C SER A 341 15.61 4.28 -7.71
N GLU A 342 15.55 3.15 -8.42
CA GLU A 342 14.54 2.91 -9.47
C GLU A 342 13.13 2.81 -8.90
N PHE A 343 13.00 2.44 -7.62
CA PHE A 343 11.74 2.37 -6.89
C PHE A 343 11.01 3.72 -6.84
N LEU A 344 11.74 4.84 -6.80
CA LEU A 344 11.17 6.18 -6.78
C LEU A 344 10.80 6.64 -8.20
N LEU A 345 9.61 7.20 -8.41
CA LEU A 345 9.14 7.68 -9.71
C LEU A 345 9.83 8.98 -10.12
N THR A 346 10.26 9.07 -11.39
CA THR A 346 10.62 10.33 -12.05
C THR A 346 9.40 11.23 -12.25
N ASP A 347 9.62 12.53 -12.40
CA ASP A 347 8.55 13.47 -12.77
C ASP A 347 7.92 13.12 -14.14
N ALA A 348 8.71 12.55 -15.06
CA ALA A 348 8.23 12.08 -16.35
C ALA A 348 7.31 10.86 -16.21
N GLU A 349 7.62 9.90 -15.33
CA GLU A 349 6.76 8.76 -14.99
C GLU A 349 5.47 9.25 -14.30
N VAL A 350 5.57 10.18 -13.33
CA VAL A 350 4.39 10.79 -12.68
C VAL A 350 3.47 11.44 -13.71
N THR A 351 4.04 12.25 -14.62
CA THR A 351 3.27 12.88 -15.71
C THR A 351 2.67 11.82 -16.64
N GLY A 352 3.44 10.78 -16.97
CA GLY A 352 3.00 9.67 -17.82
C GLY A 352 1.80 8.92 -17.25
N ILE A 353 1.80 8.65 -15.94
CA ILE A 353 0.69 8.03 -15.21
C ILE A 353 -0.57 8.92 -15.30
N GLY A 354 -0.44 10.23 -15.09
CA GLY A 354 -1.58 11.14 -15.10
C GLY A 354 -2.22 11.41 -16.48
N ARG A 355 -1.52 11.16 -17.60
CA ARG A 355 -1.98 11.52 -18.96
C ARG A 355 -3.35 10.99 -19.36
N HIS A 356 -3.75 9.82 -18.83
CA HIS A 356 -5.03 9.18 -19.16
C HIS A 356 -5.97 9.08 -17.95
N GLY A 357 -5.85 10.03 -17.01
CA GLY A 357 -6.65 10.02 -15.79
C GLY A 357 -6.17 9.01 -14.74
N GLY A 358 -4.90 8.59 -14.84
CA GLY A 358 -4.26 7.79 -13.80
C GLY A 358 -4.00 8.58 -12.52
N ILE A 359 -3.64 7.87 -11.45
CA ILE A 359 -3.53 8.41 -10.10
C ILE A 359 -2.16 8.11 -9.52
N VAL A 360 -1.55 9.11 -8.89
CA VAL A 360 -0.32 8.94 -8.09
C VAL A 360 -0.67 9.24 -6.63
N ALA A 361 -0.54 8.25 -5.77
CA ALA A 361 -0.81 8.31 -4.34
C ALA A 361 0.52 8.29 -3.58
N PRO A 362 1.00 9.43 -3.05
CA PRO A 362 2.27 9.45 -2.35
C PRO A 362 2.19 8.66 -1.04
N LYS A 363 3.28 7.96 -0.71
CA LYS A 363 3.44 7.38 0.63
C LYS A 363 3.39 8.44 1.71
N LEU A 364 2.79 8.12 2.84
CA LEU A 364 2.70 9.08 3.94
C LEU A 364 4.08 9.38 4.55
N ARG A 365 4.88 8.34 4.80
CA ARG A 365 6.25 8.51 5.26
C ARG A 365 7.15 8.73 4.05
N GLN A 366 7.80 9.90 4.00
CA GLN A 366 8.70 10.32 2.93
C GLN A 366 10.15 10.42 3.46
N PRO A 367 10.85 9.29 3.67
CA PRO A 367 12.16 9.30 4.31
C PRO A 367 13.27 9.76 3.35
N ALA A 368 13.12 9.54 2.04
CA ALA A 368 14.13 9.88 1.03
C ALA A 368 14.17 11.39 0.73
N VAL A 369 13.14 12.15 1.10
CA VAL A 369 13.02 13.58 0.78
C VAL A 369 14.23 14.36 1.31
N ALA A 370 14.84 15.17 0.44
CA ALA A 370 15.93 16.08 0.73
C ALA A 370 15.44 17.29 1.54
N ALA A 371 15.04 17.05 2.78
CA ALA A 371 14.61 18.03 3.77
C ALA A 371 15.53 17.99 5.02
N PRO A 372 15.43 18.97 5.94
CA PRO A 372 16.07 18.88 7.25
C PRO A 372 15.72 17.56 7.96
N ASP A 373 16.67 16.99 8.73
CA ASP A 373 16.48 15.68 9.35
C ASP A 373 15.30 15.64 10.32
N ASP A 374 14.99 16.75 11.00
CA ASP A 374 13.83 16.87 11.88
C ASP A 374 12.48 16.83 11.14
N VAL A 375 12.48 17.05 9.82
CA VAL A 375 11.31 16.97 8.92
C VAL A 375 11.20 15.59 8.25
N LYS A 376 12.31 14.91 7.96
CA LYS A 376 12.27 13.62 7.26
C LYS A 376 11.37 12.61 7.97
N GLY A 377 10.47 11.99 7.20
CA GLY A 377 9.52 11.00 7.69
C GLY A 377 8.41 11.55 8.60
N THR A 378 8.17 12.86 8.65
CA THR A 378 7.03 13.48 9.36
C THR A 378 5.89 13.83 8.39
N ALA A 379 4.77 14.34 8.91
CA ALA A 379 3.65 14.83 8.09
C ALA A 379 4.07 15.99 7.16
N GLU A 380 5.03 16.81 7.57
CA GLU A 380 5.58 17.89 6.77
C GLU A 380 6.35 17.39 5.54
N ALA A 381 7.06 16.26 5.65
CA ALA A 381 7.74 15.67 4.51
C ALA A 381 6.74 15.22 3.43
N PHE A 382 5.55 14.74 3.84
CA PHE A 382 4.46 14.42 2.91
C PHE A 382 4.02 15.64 2.08
N LEU A 383 4.03 16.85 2.64
CA LEU A 383 3.66 18.06 1.89
C LEU A 383 4.57 18.34 0.69
N TYR A 384 5.85 17.95 0.73
CA TYR A 384 6.75 18.06 -0.43
C TYR A 384 6.26 17.17 -1.57
N ALA A 385 5.96 15.91 -1.27
CA ALA A 385 5.43 14.95 -2.24
C ALA A 385 4.07 15.39 -2.79
N TYR A 386 3.15 15.78 -1.90
CA TYR A 386 1.82 16.27 -2.27
C TYR A 386 1.91 17.47 -3.23
N ARG A 387 2.70 18.50 -2.89
CA ARG A 387 2.84 19.70 -3.72
C ARG A 387 3.51 19.40 -5.06
N ARG A 388 4.50 18.50 -5.09
CA ARG A 388 5.15 18.10 -6.34
C ARG A 388 4.21 17.32 -7.26
N VAL A 389 3.41 16.39 -6.74
CA VAL A 389 2.38 15.70 -7.55
C VAL A 389 1.36 16.71 -8.07
N ARG A 390 0.88 17.64 -7.23
CA ARG A 390 -0.06 18.70 -7.66
C ARG A 390 0.51 19.60 -8.74
N GLU A 391 1.80 19.93 -8.69
CA GLU A 391 2.47 20.74 -9.72
C GLU A 391 2.53 20.00 -11.06
N LEU A 392 2.84 18.70 -11.03
CA LEU A 392 2.95 17.86 -12.22
C LEU A 392 1.58 17.48 -12.81
N LEU A 393 0.58 17.29 -11.93
CA LEU A 393 -0.77 16.82 -12.26
C LEU A 393 -1.83 17.76 -11.65
N PRO A 394 -2.00 18.99 -12.18
CA PRO A 394 -2.84 20.02 -11.56
C PRO A 394 -4.33 19.65 -11.46
N ASP A 395 -4.82 18.80 -12.36
CA ASP A 395 -6.23 18.38 -12.40
C ASP A 395 -6.49 17.01 -11.74
N ALA A 396 -5.43 16.34 -11.26
CA ALA A 396 -5.55 15.02 -10.65
C ALA A 396 -5.96 15.10 -9.19
N VAL A 397 -6.62 14.04 -8.71
CA VAL A 397 -6.74 13.79 -7.27
C VAL A 397 -5.43 13.24 -6.72
N ILE A 398 -5.19 13.45 -5.43
CA ILE A 398 -3.96 13.02 -4.75
C ILE A 398 -4.36 12.30 -3.45
N PRO A 399 -4.71 11.01 -3.52
CA PRO A 399 -5.01 10.20 -2.35
C PRO A 399 -3.74 9.85 -1.55
N PHE A 400 -3.93 9.15 -0.44
CA PHE A 400 -2.85 8.55 0.33
C PHE A 400 -2.49 7.17 -0.22
N GLY A 401 -1.22 6.80 -0.12
CA GLY A 401 -0.78 5.40 -0.13
C GLY A 401 -0.22 5.08 1.24
N THR A 402 -1.02 4.52 2.15
CA THR A 402 -0.51 4.33 3.51
C THR A 402 0.51 3.20 3.58
N ASP A 403 0.22 2.10 2.93
CA ASP A 403 0.98 0.85 3.03
C ASP A 403 1.03 0.32 4.48
N LEU A 404 -0.06 0.57 5.21
CA LEU A 404 -0.27 0.01 6.55
C LEU A 404 -0.28 -1.52 6.49
N ASN A 405 0.46 -2.12 7.42
CA ASN A 405 0.75 -3.56 7.51
C ASN A 405 1.55 -4.16 6.32
N GLY A 406 2.07 -3.35 5.39
CA GLY A 406 2.95 -3.81 4.27
C GLY A 406 4.42 -3.51 4.50
N PHE A 407 4.83 -3.33 5.76
CA PHE A 407 6.19 -2.95 6.17
C PHE A 407 6.62 -1.53 5.78
N ALA A 408 5.68 -0.64 5.46
CA ALA A 408 5.92 0.80 5.47
C ALA A 408 5.76 1.41 6.86
N GLY A 409 6.70 2.27 7.24
CA GLY A 409 6.52 3.12 8.41
C GLY A 409 5.56 4.28 8.11
N MET A 410 5.02 4.90 9.15
CA MET A 410 4.11 6.03 9.07
C MET A 410 4.78 7.35 9.49
N PRO A 411 4.15 8.51 9.24
CA PRO A 411 4.66 9.80 9.71
C PRO A 411 4.95 9.81 11.22
N ARG A 412 6.20 10.08 11.57
CA ARG A 412 6.65 10.24 12.95
C ARG A 412 6.22 11.61 13.50
N PRO A 413 6.07 11.77 14.82
CA PRO A 413 5.82 13.06 15.43
C PRO A 413 7.01 14.01 15.24
N ARG A 414 6.72 15.30 15.03
CA ARG A 414 7.73 16.37 14.98
C ARG A 414 7.66 17.23 16.23
N ARG A 415 8.76 17.30 17.00
CA ARG A 415 8.81 18.00 18.30
C ARG A 415 8.61 19.52 18.21
N ALA A 416 9.12 20.15 17.16
CA ALA A 416 9.08 21.61 16.95
C ALA A 416 8.15 22.01 15.78
N GLY A 417 7.19 21.16 15.42
CA GLY A 417 6.26 21.39 14.31
C GLY A 417 4.93 22.04 14.73
N VAL A 418 4.07 22.28 13.74
CA VAL A 418 2.66 22.61 14.01
C VAL A 418 2.04 21.46 14.78
N ARG A 419 1.22 21.78 15.79
CA ARG A 419 0.51 20.79 16.59
C ARG A 419 -0.96 20.79 16.24
N LEU A 420 -1.63 19.65 16.42
CA LEU A 420 -3.09 19.53 16.37
C LEU A 420 -3.67 19.67 17.77
N ASP A 421 -4.73 20.46 17.92
CA ASP A 421 -5.49 20.56 19.17
C ASP A 421 -6.67 19.60 19.12
N TYR A 422 -7.02 18.99 20.26
CA TYR A 422 -8.16 18.08 20.38
C TYR A 422 -9.22 18.64 21.34
N PRO A 423 -10.53 18.42 21.07
CA PRO A 423 -11.06 17.82 19.85
C PRO A 423 -10.90 18.77 18.64
N PHE A 424 -10.94 18.21 17.43
CA PHE A 424 -10.93 18.98 16.18
C PHE A 424 -12.14 18.64 15.32
N THR A 425 -12.48 19.54 14.39
CA THR A 425 -13.50 19.29 13.37
C THR A 425 -12.87 18.58 12.18
N ALA A 426 -13.31 17.36 11.89
CA ALA A 426 -12.82 16.58 10.76
C ALA A 426 -13.12 17.31 9.43
N PRO A 427 -12.09 17.65 8.62
CA PRO A 427 -12.26 18.53 7.45
C PRO A 427 -13.20 17.99 6.36
N VAL A 428 -13.38 16.67 6.30
CA VAL A 428 -14.24 16.01 5.31
C VAL A 428 -15.65 15.76 5.84
N SER A 429 -15.76 15.10 7.00
CA SER A 429 -17.08 14.71 7.55
C SER A 429 -17.76 15.79 8.37
N GLY A 430 -17.01 16.77 8.90
CA GLY A 430 -17.50 17.75 9.87
C GLY A 430 -17.68 17.19 11.29
N ALA A 431 -17.35 15.92 11.52
CA ALA A 431 -17.45 15.29 12.84
C ALA A 431 -16.47 15.92 13.84
N GLN A 432 -16.88 16.05 15.11
CA GLN A 432 -15.96 16.38 16.20
C GLN A 432 -15.19 15.12 16.60
N LEU A 433 -13.87 15.14 16.46
CA LEU A 433 -13.00 14.02 16.80
C LEU A 433 -12.08 14.37 17.96
N GLY A 434 -12.13 13.55 19.01
CA GLY A 434 -11.11 13.53 20.06
C GLY A 434 -9.88 12.73 19.63
N ARG A 435 -8.98 12.40 20.58
CA ARG A 435 -7.85 11.51 20.32
C ARG A 435 -8.32 10.15 19.80
N GLY A 436 -7.50 9.49 18.97
CA GLY A 436 -7.72 8.09 18.64
C GLY A 436 -7.63 7.25 19.92
N ARG A 437 -8.43 6.19 20.05
CA ARG A 437 -8.38 5.32 21.23
C ARG A 437 -8.37 3.87 20.80
N LEU A 438 -7.45 3.09 21.37
CA LEU A 438 -7.46 1.63 21.34
C LEU A 438 -7.40 1.13 22.78
N GLY A 439 -8.40 0.33 23.17
CA GLY A 439 -8.52 -0.13 24.57
C GLY A 439 -8.44 1.01 25.60
N GLY A 440 -7.45 0.92 26.49
CA GLY A 440 -7.19 1.90 27.54
C GLY A 440 -6.37 3.13 27.12
N ARG A 441 -5.78 3.15 25.92
CA ARG A 441 -4.84 4.19 25.49
C ARG A 441 -5.43 5.16 24.48
N ASP A 442 -5.24 6.45 24.77
CA ASP A 442 -5.42 7.53 23.81
C ASP A 442 -4.13 7.75 23.00
N PHE A 443 -4.28 8.02 21.71
CA PHE A 443 -3.21 8.32 20.75
C PHE A 443 -3.31 9.79 20.32
N ASP A 444 -2.20 10.52 20.47
CA ASP A 444 -2.08 11.93 20.12
C ASP A 444 -1.06 12.08 18.99
N ILE A 445 -1.50 12.49 17.80
CA ILE A 445 -0.63 12.63 16.63
C ILE A 445 0.63 13.46 16.89
N ASN A 446 0.59 14.40 17.83
CA ASN A 446 1.72 15.26 18.15
C ASN A 446 2.85 14.52 18.89
N THR A 447 2.54 13.43 19.61
CA THR A 447 3.48 12.66 20.41
C THR A 447 3.68 11.24 19.90
N ASP A 448 2.66 10.65 19.30
CA ASP A 448 2.64 9.28 18.80
C ASP A 448 2.85 9.20 17.28
N GLY A 449 2.76 10.32 16.56
CA GLY A 449 2.72 10.31 15.10
C GLY A 449 1.46 9.61 14.60
N VAL A 450 1.51 9.05 13.39
CA VAL A 450 0.41 8.24 12.85
C VAL A 450 0.66 6.78 13.20
N ALA A 451 0.07 6.29 14.29
CA ALA A 451 0.30 4.93 14.78
C ALA A 451 -0.59 3.87 14.11
N HIS A 452 -1.81 4.24 13.73
CA HIS A 452 -2.80 3.33 13.16
C HIS A 452 -3.73 4.08 12.20
N VAL A 453 -4.48 3.34 11.35
CA VAL A 453 -5.39 3.91 10.33
C VAL A 453 -6.36 4.95 10.90
N GLY A 454 -6.78 4.78 12.15
CA GLY A 454 -7.69 5.70 12.83
C GLY A 454 -7.15 7.13 12.99
N MET A 455 -5.86 7.38 12.78
CA MET A 455 -5.25 8.72 12.88
C MET A 455 -5.15 9.44 11.53
N LEU A 456 -5.61 8.85 10.42
CA LEU A 456 -5.64 9.54 9.12
C LEU A 456 -6.45 10.85 9.14
N PRO A 457 -7.62 10.96 9.82
CA PRO A 457 -8.31 12.24 9.97
C PRO A 457 -7.49 13.30 10.71
N ASP A 458 -6.68 12.86 11.68
CA ASP A 458 -5.80 13.72 12.50
C ASP A 458 -4.67 14.25 11.62
N LEU A 459 -4.10 13.39 10.77
CA LEU A 459 -3.11 13.79 9.76
C LEU A 459 -3.71 14.80 8.78
N VAL A 460 -4.90 14.55 8.24
CA VAL A 460 -5.59 15.51 7.34
C VAL A 460 -5.77 16.87 8.02
N ALA A 461 -6.26 16.89 9.26
CA ALA A 461 -6.43 18.14 10.02
C ALA A 461 -5.09 18.83 10.30
N LEU A 462 -4.05 18.07 10.64
CA LEU A 462 -2.69 18.57 10.86
C LEU A 462 -2.10 19.19 9.58
N LEU A 463 -2.24 18.53 8.42
CA LEU A 463 -1.76 19.04 7.13
C LEU A 463 -2.43 20.36 6.77
N ILE A 464 -3.75 20.48 6.98
CA ILE A 464 -4.49 21.73 6.75
C ILE A 464 -3.96 22.86 7.64
N ARG A 465 -3.73 22.56 8.92
CA ARG A 465 -3.13 23.53 9.86
C ARG A 465 -1.67 23.86 9.50
N HIS A 466 -0.94 22.92 8.92
CA HIS A 466 0.44 23.04 8.46
C HIS A 466 0.54 23.63 7.02
N GLY A 467 -0.33 24.58 6.69
CA GLY A 467 -0.21 25.38 5.45
C GLY A 467 -0.64 24.64 4.17
N LEU A 468 -1.60 23.73 4.28
CA LEU A 468 -2.33 23.19 3.13
C LEU A 468 -3.81 23.62 3.23
N PRO A 469 -4.14 24.90 2.96
CA PRO A 469 -5.50 25.40 3.12
C PRO A 469 -6.48 24.63 2.25
N GLU A 470 -7.76 24.65 2.62
CA GLU A 470 -8.77 23.77 2.03
C GLU A 470 -8.82 23.76 0.48
N PRO A 471 -8.74 24.90 -0.25
CA PRO A 471 -8.71 24.87 -1.72
C PRO A 471 -7.54 24.06 -2.27
N GLU A 472 -6.38 24.15 -1.64
CA GLU A 472 -5.16 23.42 -1.98
C GLU A 472 -5.21 21.95 -1.57
N ALA A 473 -6.00 21.62 -0.55
CA ALA A 473 -6.21 20.26 -0.05
C ALA A 473 -7.29 19.49 -0.83
N ARG A 474 -8.12 20.15 -1.66
CA ARG A 474 -9.22 19.51 -2.42
C ARG A 474 -8.81 18.24 -3.17
N PRO A 475 -7.68 18.20 -3.91
CA PRO A 475 -7.22 16.96 -4.57
C PRO A 475 -7.14 15.75 -3.63
N MET A 476 -6.76 15.95 -2.37
CA MET A 476 -6.74 14.92 -1.33
C MET A 476 -8.14 14.67 -0.75
N LEU A 477 -8.86 15.73 -0.38
CA LEU A 477 -10.15 15.64 0.31
C LEU A 477 -11.28 15.06 -0.57
N ASP A 478 -11.12 15.11 -1.89
CA ASP A 478 -12.10 14.64 -2.88
C ASP A 478 -11.61 13.36 -3.61
N SER A 479 -10.52 12.76 -3.14
CA SER A 479 -9.80 11.68 -3.84
C SER A 479 -10.58 10.37 -3.95
N ALA A 480 -11.54 10.09 -3.07
CA ALA A 480 -12.36 8.87 -3.16
C ALA A 480 -13.19 8.80 -4.44
N LEU A 481 -13.91 9.87 -4.79
CA LEU A 481 -14.62 9.92 -6.06
C LEU A 481 -13.68 10.08 -7.25
N GLY A 482 -12.46 10.60 -7.05
CA GLY A 482 -11.43 10.61 -8.08
C GLY A 482 -10.99 9.22 -8.49
N TYR A 483 -10.76 8.32 -7.52
CA TYR A 483 -10.50 6.90 -7.81
C TYR A 483 -11.65 6.25 -8.57
N VAL A 484 -12.89 6.48 -8.13
CA VAL A 484 -14.08 5.94 -8.83
C VAL A 484 -14.13 6.41 -10.29
N ARG A 485 -13.83 7.69 -10.58
CA ARG A 485 -13.78 8.20 -11.96
C ARG A 485 -12.67 7.58 -12.80
N ALA A 486 -11.50 7.32 -12.20
CA ALA A 486 -10.44 6.58 -12.90
C ALA A 486 -10.88 5.15 -13.20
N TRP A 487 -11.58 4.51 -12.25
CA TRP A 487 -12.11 3.17 -12.45
C TRP A 487 -13.25 3.10 -13.49
N GLU A 488 -14.13 4.09 -13.55
CA GLU A 488 -15.13 4.23 -14.63
C GLU A 488 -14.44 4.28 -16.00
N ARG A 489 -13.38 5.08 -16.15
CA ARG A 489 -12.60 5.15 -17.40
C ARG A 489 -11.92 3.83 -17.76
N ALA A 490 -11.41 3.10 -16.77
CA ALA A 490 -10.85 1.76 -16.99
C ALA A 490 -11.91 0.79 -17.54
N VAL A 491 -13.11 0.79 -16.96
CA VAL A 491 -14.24 -0.03 -17.44
C VAL A 491 -14.73 0.40 -18.83
N GLU A 492 -14.68 1.68 -19.16
CA GLU A 492 -15.08 2.20 -20.48
C GLU A 492 -14.04 1.92 -21.59
N ALA A 493 -12.75 1.87 -21.23
CA ALA A 493 -11.65 1.67 -22.17
C ALA A 493 -11.31 0.19 -22.43
N GLY A 494 -11.74 -0.70 -21.54
CA GLY A 494 -11.64 -2.16 -21.66
C GLY A 494 -12.77 -2.76 -22.50
#